data_AF-A0A2E1EFL7-F1
#
_entry.id   AF-A0A2E1EFL7-F1
#
_cell.length_a   1.000
_cell.length_b   1.000
_cell.length_c   1.000
_cell.angle_alpha   90.00
_cell.angle_beta   90.00
_cell.angle_gamma   90.00
#
_symmetry.space_group_name_H-M   'P 1'
#
loop_
_entity.id
_entity.type
_entity.pdbx_description
1 polymer ?
#
loop_
_entity_poly.entity_id
_entity_poly.type
_entity_poly.pdbx_seq_one_letter_code
_entity_poly.pdbx_strand_id
1 'polypeptide(L)'
;MRGQKTGYHHGDLKQGLMEAAATLIDIRGRHALTMREAARRAGVSEAAPYRHFSNLDELLGAVALEGFDMLIADVDGASSAKAVREAYLGFAQDFPGRYELMFGKLGDRKTATRRKHLVSDLAELTERAGGLAALHGEASLRLAGLDA
;
A
#
# COMPACT_ATOMS: atom_id res chain seq x y z
N MET A 1 -3.24 17.83 -9.99
CA MET A 1 -2.00 17.22 -10.50
C MET A 1 -0.99 17.16 -9.37
N ARG A 2 -0.87 16.02 -8.68
CA ARG A 2 0.18 15.81 -7.67
C ARG A 2 1.51 15.64 -8.41
N GLY A 3 2.50 16.45 -8.03
CA GLY A 3 3.75 16.60 -8.76
C GLY A 3 4.53 15.30 -8.85
N GLN A 4 4.74 14.83 -10.08
CA GLN A 4 5.69 13.78 -10.39
C GLN A 4 7.10 14.32 -10.09
N LYS A 5 7.69 13.91 -8.98
CA LYS A 5 9.14 14.05 -8.78
C LYS A 5 9.81 12.97 -9.61
N THR A 6 10.37 13.40 -10.74
CA THR A 6 11.26 12.66 -11.62
C THR A 6 12.53 12.21 -10.88
N GLY A 7 12.85 10.92 -11.01
CA GLY A 7 14.20 10.37 -10.81
C GLY A 7 14.40 9.60 -9.49
N TYR A 8 13.87 8.38 -9.40
CA TYR A 8 14.21 7.45 -8.32
C TYR A 8 15.05 6.29 -8.87
N HIS A 9 16.36 6.43 -8.81
CA HIS A 9 17.30 5.32 -8.98
C HIS A 9 18.28 5.36 -7.80
N HIS A 10 17.98 4.61 -6.73
CA HIS A 10 18.84 3.52 -6.22
C HIS A 10 18.33 2.94 -4.88
N GLY A 11 17.61 1.81 -5.04
CA GLY A 11 17.30 0.74 -4.08
C GLY A 11 17.21 -0.59 -4.88
N ASP A 12 18.23 -0.74 -5.72
CA ASP A 12 18.54 -1.48 -6.96
C ASP A 12 17.63 -2.58 -7.55
N LEU A 13 16.79 -3.26 -6.79
CA LEU A 13 15.97 -4.34 -7.36
C LEU A 13 14.75 -4.61 -6.50
N LYS A 14 14.98 -4.65 -5.18
CA LYS A 14 13.93 -4.79 -4.20
C LYS A 14 12.83 -3.75 -4.41
N GLN A 15 13.20 -2.47 -4.56
CA GLN A 15 12.24 -1.39 -4.76
C GLN A 15 11.52 -1.51 -6.11
N GLY A 16 12.25 -1.80 -7.20
CA GLY A 16 11.64 -1.99 -8.51
C GLY A 16 10.62 -3.15 -8.54
N LEU A 17 10.87 -4.22 -7.79
CA LEU A 17 9.92 -5.32 -7.61
C LEU A 17 8.69 -4.90 -6.81
N MET A 18 8.87 -4.13 -5.73
CA MET A 18 7.77 -3.58 -4.94
C MET A 18 6.89 -2.67 -5.78
N GLU A 19 7.48 -1.72 -6.52
CA GLU A 19 6.76 -0.79 -7.40
C GLU A 19 6.01 -1.52 -8.52
N ALA A 20 6.66 -2.50 -9.15
CA ALA A 20 6.04 -3.32 -10.19
C ALA A 20 4.84 -4.12 -9.65
N ALA A 21 4.98 -4.69 -8.45
CA ALA A 21 3.91 -5.42 -7.78
C ALA A 21 2.76 -4.48 -7.39
N ALA A 22 3.06 -3.37 -6.73
CA ALA A 22 2.09 -2.40 -6.27
C ALA A 22 1.26 -1.85 -7.45
N THR A 23 1.93 -1.45 -8.52
CA THR A 23 1.28 -0.98 -9.77
C THR A 23 0.40 -2.06 -10.40
N LEU A 24 0.85 -3.32 -10.41
CA LEU A 24 0.05 -4.40 -10.98
C LEU A 24 -1.22 -4.65 -10.16
N ILE A 25 -1.13 -4.64 -8.83
CA ILE A 25 -2.28 -4.87 -7.95
C ILE A 25 -3.29 -3.72 -8.08
N ASP A 26 -2.84 -2.47 -8.21
CA ASP A 26 -3.76 -1.34 -8.41
C ASP A 26 -4.56 -1.44 -9.72
N ILE A 27 -3.94 -1.95 -10.80
CA ILE A 27 -4.56 -1.97 -12.13
C ILE A 27 -5.36 -3.26 -12.38
N ARG A 28 -4.85 -4.40 -11.89
CA ARG A 28 -5.37 -5.74 -12.24
C ARG A 28 -5.81 -6.54 -11.02
N GLY A 29 -5.67 -6.02 -9.82
CA GLY A 29 -5.96 -6.73 -8.58
C GLY A 29 -4.92 -7.80 -8.23
N ARG A 30 -5.04 -8.34 -7.02
CA ARG A 30 -4.07 -9.28 -6.45
C ARG A 30 -3.89 -10.58 -7.25
N HIS A 31 -4.95 -11.04 -7.91
CA HIS A 31 -4.94 -12.31 -8.66
C HIS A 31 -3.99 -12.31 -9.86
N ALA A 32 -3.67 -11.14 -10.40
CA ALA A 32 -2.75 -11.00 -11.52
C ALA A 32 -1.27 -11.10 -11.10
N LEU A 33 -0.97 -10.99 -9.80
CA LEU A 33 0.40 -10.92 -9.32
C LEU A 33 1.01 -12.30 -9.07
N THR A 34 2.18 -12.51 -9.66
CA THR A 34 3.09 -13.62 -9.36
C THR A 34 4.52 -13.08 -9.23
N MET A 35 5.42 -13.85 -8.61
CA MET A 35 6.85 -13.48 -8.54
C MET A 35 7.45 -13.27 -9.93
N ARG A 36 7.06 -14.11 -10.90
CA ARG A 36 7.51 -14.02 -12.29
C ARG A 36 7.02 -12.75 -12.98
N GLU A 37 5.75 -12.41 -12.78
CA GLU A 37 5.18 -11.20 -13.38
C GLU A 37 5.79 -9.92 -12.77
N ALA A 38 6.06 -9.91 -11.46
CA ALA A 38 6.80 -8.84 -10.81
C ALA A 38 8.21 -8.69 -11.41
N ALA A 39 8.94 -9.80 -11.59
CA ALA A 39 10.28 -9.81 -12.19
C ALA A 39 10.26 -9.26 -13.63
N ARG A 40 9.32 -9.75 -14.44
CA ARG A 40 9.16 -9.34 -15.84
C ARG A 40 8.88 -7.85 -15.96
N ARG A 41 8.02 -7.30 -15.10
CA ARG A 41 7.68 -5.87 -15.07
C ARG A 41 8.83 -5.01 -14.55
N ALA A 42 9.61 -5.53 -13.59
CA ALA A 42 10.81 -4.88 -13.11
C ALA A 42 12.01 -4.97 -14.08
N GLY A 43 11.85 -5.65 -15.23
CA GLY A 43 12.89 -5.75 -16.25
C GLY A 43 14.08 -6.64 -15.85
N VAL A 44 13.87 -7.59 -14.94
CA VAL A 44 14.92 -8.47 -14.42
C VAL A 44 14.68 -9.95 -14.75
N SER A 45 15.70 -10.78 -14.55
CA SER A 45 15.58 -12.23 -14.72
C SER A 45 14.64 -12.83 -13.66
N GLU A 46 14.01 -13.97 -14.00
CA GLU A 46 13.05 -14.64 -13.12
C GLU A 46 13.63 -15.08 -11.78
N ALA A 47 14.94 -15.32 -11.71
CA ALA A 47 15.64 -15.72 -10.49
C ALA A 47 16.01 -14.52 -9.58
N ALA A 48 16.09 -13.31 -10.13
CA ALA A 48 16.55 -12.12 -9.41
C ALA A 48 15.70 -11.75 -8.18
N PRO A 49 14.35 -11.83 -8.20
CA PRO A 49 13.51 -11.50 -7.04
C PRO A 49 13.82 -12.32 -5.79
N TYR A 50 14.21 -13.59 -5.97
CA TYR A 50 14.45 -14.52 -4.86
C TYR A 50 15.65 -14.14 -3.98
N ARG A 51 16.50 -13.21 -4.44
CA ARG A 51 17.56 -12.60 -3.62
C ARG A 51 17.04 -11.63 -2.57
N HIS A 52 15.82 -11.13 -2.72
CA HIS A 52 15.21 -10.13 -1.84
C HIS A 52 13.92 -10.61 -1.17
N PHE A 53 13.17 -11.47 -1.86
CA PHE A 53 11.90 -11.99 -1.40
C PHE A 53 11.86 -13.50 -1.60
N SER A 54 11.73 -14.24 -0.51
CA SER A 54 11.69 -15.70 -0.48
C SER A 54 10.46 -16.25 -1.20
N ASN A 55 9.37 -15.48 -1.21
CA ASN A 55 8.10 -15.82 -1.85
C ASN A 55 7.27 -14.55 -2.12
N LEU A 56 6.11 -14.76 -2.74
CA LEU A 56 5.16 -13.69 -3.06
C LEU A 56 4.60 -12.98 -1.82
N ASP A 57 4.38 -13.71 -0.71
CA ASP A 57 3.83 -13.12 0.50
C ASP A 57 4.82 -12.15 1.17
N GLU A 58 6.13 -12.41 1.09
CA GLU A 58 7.16 -11.49 1.60
C GLU A 58 7.21 -10.20 0.76
N LEU A 59 7.06 -10.31 -0.56
CA LEU A 59 6.95 -9.15 -1.46
C LEU A 59 5.68 -8.34 -1.15
N LEU A 60 4.54 -9.01 -1.04
CA LEU A 60 3.25 -8.38 -0.72
C LEU A 60 3.25 -7.73 0.67
N GLY A 61 3.90 -8.35 1.65
CA GLY A 61 4.09 -7.78 2.97
C GLY A 61 4.89 -6.47 2.90
N ALA A 62 5.98 -6.44 2.13
CA ALA A 62 6.76 -5.22 1.95
C ALA A 62 5.95 -4.10 1.27
N VAL A 63 5.19 -4.41 0.22
CA VAL A 63 4.30 -3.45 -0.45
C VAL A 63 3.23 -2.91 0.50
N ALA A 64 2.64 -3.78 1.32
CA ALA A 64 1.64 -3.35 2.32
C ALA A 64 2.23 -2.39 3.35
N LEU A 65 3.44 -2.69 3.87
CA LEU A 65 4.11 -1.81 4.82
C LEU A 65 4.44 -0.44 4.22
N GLU A 66 4.95 -0.41 2.99
CA GLU A 66 5.21 0.84 2.27
C GLU A 66 3.92 1.64 2.05
N GLY A 67 2.81 0.97 1.71
CA GLY A 67 1.50 1.63 1.60
C GLY A 67 1.03 2.27 2.91
N PHE A 68 1.25 1.62 4.05
CA PHE A 68 0.98 2.22 5.36
C PHE A 68 1.88 3.41 5.64
N ASP A 69 3.18 3.30 5.37
CA ASP A 69 4.14 4.41 5.57
C ASP A 69 3.72 5.64 4.74
N MET A 70 3.30 5.44 3.48
CA MET A 70 2.78 6.50 2.60
C MET A 70 1.50 7.15 3.15
N LEU A 71 0.52 6.34 3.54
CA LEU A 71 -0.75 6.83 4.08
C LEU A 71 -0.57 7.59 5.39
N ILE A 72 0.29 7.09 6.28
CA ILE A 72 0.64 7.74 7.54
C ILE A 72 1.26 9.11 7.26
N ALA A 73 2.22 9.21 6.33
CA ALA A 73 2.83 10.49 5.98
C ALA A 73 1.81 11.51 5.43
N ASP A 74 0.88 11.07 4.59
CA ASP A 74 -0.18 11.94 4.05
C ASP A 74 -1.16 12.42 5.14
N VAL A 75 -1.51 11.54 6.09
CA VAL A 75 -2.41 11.86 7.20
C VAL A 75 -1.74 12.74 8.25
N ASP A 76 -0.49 12.47 8.61
CA ASP A 76 0.29 13.22 9.60
C ASP A 76 0.56 14.66 9.10
N GLY A 77 0.83 14.82 7.80
CA GLY A 77 0.98 16.12 7.16
C GLY A 77 -0.31 16.96 7.06
N ALA A 78 -1.48 16.40 7.39
CA ALA A 78 -2.75 17.10 7.28
C ALA A 78 -2.98 18.10 8.43
N SER A 79 -3.47 19.30 8.13
CA SER A 79 -3.64 20.38 9.12
C SER A 79 -4.97 20.34 9.89
N SER A 80 -5.93 19.52 9.47
CA SER A 80 -7.28 19.49 10.07
C SER A 80 -7.91 18.10 9.95
N ALA A 81 -8.98 17.86 10.72
CA ALA A 81 -9.78 16.63 10.62
C ALA A 81 -10.31 16.38 9.20
N LYS A 82 -10.76 17.45 8.51
CA LYS A 82 -11.20 17.37 7.11
C LYS A 82 -10.05 16.96 6.19
N ALA A 83 -8.87 17.56 6.35
CA ALA A 83 -7.70 17.23 5.54
C ALA A 83 -7.21 15.79 5.78
N VAL A 84 -7.27 15.29 7.03
CA VAL A 84 -6.99 13.87 7.33
C VAL A 84 -7.93 12.94 6.58
N ARG A 85 -9.22 13.24 6.64
CA ARG A 85 -10.24 12.44 5.93
C ARG A 85 -10.02 12.46 4.43
N GLU A 86 -9.72 13.62 3.85
CA GLU A 86 -9.41 13.75 2.42
C GLU A 86 -8.14 12.99 2.03
N ALA A 87 -7.08 13.05 2.85
CA ALA A 87 -5.86 12.29 2.64
C ALA A 87 -6.12 10.78 2.67
N TYR A 88 -6.84 10.30 3.69
CA TYR A 88 -7.16 8.88 3.86
C TYR A 88 -8.00 8.33 2.71
N LEU A 89 -9.12 9.00 2.39
CA LEU A 89 -10.02 8.55 1.34
C LEU A 89 -9.41 8.72 -0.06
N GLY A 90 -8.63 9.79 -0.27
CA GLY A 90 -7.88 10.01 -1.50
C GLY A 90 -6.85 8.92 -1.75
N PHE A 91 -6.12 8.48 -0.71
CA PHE A 91 -5.17 7.37 -0.84
C PHE A 91 -5.88 6.07 -1.28
N ALA A 92 -7.01 5.74 -0.67
CA ALA A 92 -7.78 4.55 -1.04
C ALA A 92 -8.24 4.60 -2.51
N GLN A 93 -8.66 5.77 -2.99
CA GLN A 93 -9.10 5.98 -4.38
C GLN A 93 -7.93 5.96 -5.38
N ASP A 94 -6.80 6.57 -5.03
CA ASP A 94 -5.62 6.64 -5.89
C ASP A 94 -4.91 5.26 -6.00
N PHE A 95 -4.98 4.44 -4.95
CA PHE A 95 -4.28 3.14 -4.86
C PHE A 95 -5.19 2.00 -4.34
N PRO A 96 -6.28 1.66 -5.05
CA PRO A 96 -7.30 0.74 -4.55
C PRO A 96 -6.76 -0.65 -4.24
N GLY A 97 -5.89 -1.17 -5.10
CA GLY A 97 -5.32 -2.51 -4.94
C GLY A 97 -4.31 -2.59 -3.80
N ARG A 98 -3.45 -1.58 -3.63
CA ARG A 98 -2.57 -1.47 -2.45
C ARG A 98 -3.38 -1.31 -1.17
N TYR A 99 -4.43 -0.50 -1.19
CA TYR A 99 -5.29 -0.29 -0.04
C TYR A 99 -5.94 -1.59 0.43
N GLU A 100 -6.53 -2.37 -0.49
CA GLU A 100 -7.06 -3.70 -0.17
C GLU A 100 -5.98 -4.64 0.39
N LEU A 101 -4.76 -4.59 -0.16
CA LEU A 101 -3.65 -5.41 0.31
C LEU A 101 -3.25 -5.08 1.76
N MET A 102 -3.20 -3.81 2.12
CA MET A 102 -2.81 -3.32 3.45
C MET A 102 -3.69 -3.90 4.55
N PHE A 103 -5.00 -3.85 4.35
CA PHE A 103 -6.01 -4.32 5.31
C PHE A 103 -6.41 -5.79 5.12
N GLY A 104 -5.93 -6.43 4.05
CA GLY A 104 -6.20 -7.82 3.73
C GLY A 104 -5.38 -8.85 4.53
N LYS A 105 -5.64 -10.12 4.23
CA LYS A 105 -4.84 -11.24 4.76
C LYS A 105 -3.45 -11.28 4.09
N LEU A 106 -2.41 -11.28 4.91
CA LEU A 106 -1.02 -11.46 4.50
C LEU A 106 -0.49 -12.76 5.10
N GLY A 107 0.30 -13.52 4.32
CA GLY A 107 0.89 -14.79 4.75
C GLY A 107 2.21 -14.64 5.51
N ASP A 108 2.87 -13.49 5.43
CA ASP A 108 4.18 -13.27 6.06
C ASP A 108 4.07 -12.85 7.54
N ARG A 109 4.59 -13.70 8.43
CA ARG A 109 4.63 -13.43 9.87
C ARG A 109 5.64 -12.35 10.25
N LYS A 110 6.72 -12.17 9.48
CA LYS A 110 7.74 -11.14 9.79
C LYS A 110 7.12 -9.74 9.72
N THR A 111 6.26 -9.54 8.72
CA THR A 111 5.53 -8.28 8.50
C THR A 111 4.44 -8.00 9.56
N ALA A 112 3.89 -9.05 10.20
CA ALA A 112 2.72 -8.92 11.08
C ALA A 112 2.94 -7.94 12.24
N THR A 113 4.11 -7.98 12.90
CA THR A 113 4.42 -7.10 14.04
C THR A 113 4.49 -5.64 13.60
N ARG A 114 5.28 -5.33 12.55
CA ARG A 114 5.41 -3.96 12.05
C ARG A 114 4.07 -3.42 11.56
N ARG A 115 3.28 -4.24 10.85
CA ARG A 115 1.93 -3.86 10.42
C ARG A 115 1.03 -3.50 11.59
N LYS A 116 1.08 -4.25 12.70
CA LYS A 116 0.30 -3.93 13.91
C LYS A 116 0.65 -2.55 14.48
N HIS A 117 1.94 -2.21 14.51
CA HIS A 117 2.38 -0.88 14.95
C HIS A 117 1.88 0.21 14.02
N LEU A 118 2.06 0.08 12.70
CA LEU A 118 1.58 1.07 11.73
C LEU A 118 0.06 1.26 11.78
N VAL A 119 -0.71 0.18 12.02
CA VAL A 119 -2.16 0.28 12.23
C VAL A 119 -2.49 1.06 13.52
N SER A 120 -1.69 0.91 14.58
CA SER A 120 -1.84 1.70 15.82
C SER A 120 -1.56 3.18 15.56
N ASP A 121 -0.44 3.49 14.91
CA ASP A 121 -0.04 4.86 14.60
C ASP A 121 -1.10 5.54 13.73
N LEU A 122 -1.59 4.84 12.70
CA LEU A 122 -2.66 5.33 11.83
C LEU A 122 -3.98 5.51 12.59
N ALA A 123 -4.30 4.64 13.56
CA ALA A 123 -5.48 4.81 14.39
C ALA A 123 -5.40 6.11 15.20
N GLU A 124 -4.28 6.35 15.90
CA GLU A 124 -4.05 7.58 16.66
C GLU A 124 -4.18 8.84 15.80
N LEU A 125 -3.56 8.83 14.61
CA LEU A 125 -3.59 9.96 13.68
C LEU A 125 -4.99 10.27 13.12
N THR A 126 -5.84 9.24 13.00
CA THR A 126 -7.18 9.36 12.43
C THR A 126 -8.27 9.65 13.47
N GLU A 127 -7.97 9.59 14.77
CA GLU A 127 -8.95 9.85 15.85
C GLU A 127 -9.67 11.19 15.67
N ARG A 128 -8.93 12.27 15.38
CA ARG A 128 -9.51 13.61 15.16
C ARG A 128 -10.46 13.69 13.95
N ALA A 129 -10.43 12.69 13.06
CA ALA A 129 -11.25 12.60 11.85
C ALA A 129 -12.33 11.50 11.94
N GLY A 130 -12.65 11.02 13.15
CA GLY A 130 -13.65 9.99 13.39
C GLY A 130 -13.10 8.58 13.54
N GLY A 131 -11.77 8.42 13.53
CA GLY A 131 -11.08 7.17 13.81
C GLY A 131 -10.95 6.23 12.59
N LEU A 132 -10.00 5.30 12.70
CA LEU A 132 -9.63 4.40 11.61
C LEU A 132 -10.80 3.53 11.14
N ALA A 133 -11.63 3.02 12.04
CA ALA A 133 -12.73 2.13 11.67
C ALA A 133 -13.78 2.82 10.78
N ALA A 134 -14.12 4.09 11.10
CA ALA A 134 -15.07 4.86 10.32
C ALA A 134 -14.53 5.19 8.93
N LEU A 135 -13.28 5.67 8.87
CA LEU A 135 -12.62 5.99 7.60
C LEU A 135 -12.40 4.75 6.73
N HIS A 136 -12.01 3.62 7.34
CA HIS A 136 -11.84 2.36 6.62
C HIS A 136 -13.16 1.82 6.08
N GLY A 137 -14.24 1.88 6.87
CA GLY A 137 -15.58 1.49 6.44
C GLY A 137 -16.05 2.33 5.25
N GLU A 138 -15.87 3.65 5.33
CA GLU A 138 -16.21 4.55 4.24
C GLU A 138 -15.37 4.29 2.97
N ALA A 139 -14.05 4.18 3.10
CA ALA A 139 -13.17 3.84 1.98
C ALA A 139 -13.59 2.53 1.31
N SER A 140 -13.91 1.50 2.12
CA SER A 140 -14.33 0.19 1.61
C SER A 140 -15.67 0.28 0.85
N LEU A 141 -16.63 1.05 1.35
CA LEU A 141 -17.91 1.27 0.66
C LEU A 141 -17.71 2.00 -0.68
N ARG A 142 -16.88 3.04 -0.69
CA ARG A 142 -16.55 3.79 -1.92
C ARG A 142 -15.86 2.92 -2.96
N LEU A 143 -14.88 2.10 -2.54
CA LEU A 143 -14.19 1.18 -3.44
C LEU A 143 -15.13 0.11 -4.01
N ALA A 144 -16.16 -0.29 -3.25
CA ALA A 144 -17.20 -1.20 -3.72
C ALA A 144 -18.27 -0.50 -4.60
N GLY A 145 -18.24 0.83 -4.73
CA GLY A 145 -19.29 1.60 -5.40
C GLY A 145 -20.64 1.55 -4.67
N LEU A 146 -20.59 1.41 -3.35
CA LEU A 146 -21.75 1.28 -2.46
C LEU A 146 -21.97 2.52 -1.58
N ASP A 147 -21.27 3.63 -1.87
CA ASP A 147 -21.57 4.92 -1.29
C ASP A 147 -22.86 5.50 -1.88
N ALA A 148 -23.73 6.01 -1.00
CA ALA A 148 -25.03 6.59 -1.34
C ALA A 148 -24.95 8.08 -1.68
#